data_AF-A0A7Y2CTI3-F1
#
_entry.id   AF-A0A7Y2CTI3-F1
#
_cell.length_a   1.000
_cell.length_b   1.000
_cell.length_c   1.000
_cell.angle_alpha   90.00
_cell.angle_beta   90.00
_cell.angle_gamma   90.00
#
_symmetry.space_group_name_H-M   'P 1'
#
loop_
_entity.id
_entity.type
_entity.pdbx_description
1 polymer ?
#
loop_
_entity_poly.entity_id
_entity_poly.type
_entity_poly.pdbx_seq_one_letter_code
_entity_poly.pdbx_strand_id
1 'polypeptide(L)' 'MKRIEEPVEVEDRKGWPVRIQRGTRIYRVQKLVDVWVVQGHWWLEEEKRVYFRVLTDKGVMDVYRRDKNGEWVMAKLAD' A
#
# COMPACT_ATOMS: atom_id res chain seq x y z
N MET A 1 -8.31 14.01 7.13
CA MET A 1 -7.81 12.71 6.61
C MET A 1 -6.46 12.42 7.25
N LYS A 2 -6.31 11.27 7.93
CA LYS A 2 -5.12 10.96 8.76
C LYS A 2 -4.11 10.15 7.94
N ARG A 3 -2.86 10.63 7.82
CA ARG A 3 -1.75 9.80 7.33
C ARG A 3 -1.42 8.79 8.43
N ILE A 4 -1.33 7.54 8.02
CA ILE A 4 -0.98 6.41 8.86
C ILE A 4 0.31 5.85 8.25
N GLU A 5 1.26 5.42 9.06
CA GLU A 5 2.43 4.68 8.60
C GLU A 5 2.49 3.40 9.42
N GLU A 6 1.54 2.52 9.16
CA GLU A 6 1.41 1.25 9.89
C GLU A 6 1.80 0.08 8.97
N PRO A 7 2.68 -0.83 9.44
CA PRO A 7 3.00 -2.04 8.69
C PRO A 7 1.74 -2.89 8.54
N VAL A 8 1.54 -3.43 7.34
CA VAL A 8 0.41 -4.29 7.02
C VAL A 8 0.88 -5.52 6.27
N GLU A 9 0.13 -6.60 6.41
CA GLU A 9 0.33 -7.78 5.59
C GLU A 9 -0.52 -7.64 4.34
N VAL A 10 0.11 -7.76 3.18
CA VAL A 10 -0.58 -7.70 1.89
C VAL A 10 -0.35 -9.01 1.18
N GLU A 11 -1.44 -9.70 0.88
CA GLU A 11 -1.43 -10.79 -0.08
C GLU A 11 -1.52 -10.15 -1.47
N ASP A 12 -0.47 -10.35 -2.27
CA ASP A 12 -0.45 -9.92 -3.66
C ASP A 12 -0.54 -11.11 -4.61
N ARG A 13 -1.17 -10.89 -5.76
CA ARG A 13 -1.23 -11.84 -6.85
C ARG A 13 -0.57 -11.22 -8.06
N LYS A 14 0.62 -11.72 -8.44
CA LYS A 14 1.46 -11.16 -9.51
C LYS A 14 1.83 -9.68 -9.28
N GLY A 15 2.05 -9.27 -8.04
CA GLY A 15 2.39 -7.89 -7.69
C GLY A 15 1.19 -6.95 -7.49
N TRP A 16 -0.05 -7.47 -7.58
CA TRP A 16 -1.27 -6.70 -7.36
C TRP A 16 -1.89 -7.05 -6.00
N PRO A 17 -2.16 -6.08 -5.12
CA PRO A 17 -2.75 -6.36 -3.81
C PRO A 17 -4.17 -6.92 -3.97
N VAL A 18 -4.42 -8.10 -3.41
CA VAL A 18 -5.75 -8.75 -3.42
C VAL A 18 -6.42 -8.76 -2.05
N ARG A 19 -5.62 -8.80 -0.99
CA ARG A 19 -6.11 -8.78 0.39
C ARG A 19 -5.10 -8.07 1.26
N ILE A 20 -5.60 -7.24 2.17
CA ILE A 20 -4.77 -6.43 3.06
C ILE A 20 -5.24 -6.67 4.49
N GLN A 21 -4.30 -6.97 5.37
CA GLN A 21 -4.54 -7.28 6.77
C GLN A 21 -3.78 -6.29 7.64
N ARG A 22 -4.53 -5.61 8.52
CA ARG A 22 -4.01 -4.70 9.54
C ARG A 22 -4.42 -5.23 10.90
N GLY A 23 -3.48 -5.87 11.59
CA GLY A 23 -3.77 -6.61 12.83
C GLY A 23 -4.85 -7.66 12.59
N THR A 24 -5.96 -7.58 13.31
CA THR A 24 -7.10 -8.49 13.15
C THR A 24 -8.10 -8.09 12.06
N ARG A 25 -7.95 -6.88 11.47
CA ARG A 25 -8.87 -6.38 10.45
C ARG A 25 -8.40 -6.78 9.06
N ILE A 26 -9.29 -7.43 8.32
CA ILE A 26 -9.08 -7.78 6.92
C ILE A 26 -9.86 -6.80 6.04
N TYR A 27 -9.21 -6.35 4.97
CA TYR A 27 -9.74 -5.52 3.90
C TYR A 27 -9.58 -6.30 2.59
N ARG A 28 -10.69 -6.61 1.94
CA ARG A 28 -10.70 -7.31 0.66
C ARG A 28 -10.62 -6.28 -0.45
N VAL A 29 -9.59 -6.38 -1.30
CA VAL A 29 -9.46 -5.48 -2.44
C VAL A 29 -10.49 -5.87 -3.49
N GLN A 30 -11.37 -4.92 -3.83
CA GLN A 30 -12.36 -5.07 -4.88
C GLN A 30 -11.82 -4.58 -6.22
N LYS A 31 -11.04 -3.49 -6.21
CA LYS A 31 -10.51 -2.87 -7.41
C LYS A 31 -9.21 -2.14 -7.11
N LEU A 32 -8.22 -2.24 -8.00
CA LEU A 32 -7.13 -1.26 -8.02
C LEU A 32 -7.62 0.01 -8.72
N VAL A 33 -7.54 1.13 -8.01
CA VAL A 33 -7.91 2.44 -8.52
C VAL A 33 -6.73 3.07 -9.26
N ASP A 34 -5.53 3.03 -8.66
CA ASP A 34 -4.35 3.68 -9.23
C ASP A 34 -3.04 3.08 -8.69
N VAL A 35 -1.94 3.27 -9.42
CA VAL A 35 -0.58 2.86 -9.03
C VAL A 35 0.42 3.92 -9.44
N TRP A 36 1.28 4.33 -8.50
CA TRP A 36 2.35 5.29 -8.79
C TRP A 36 3.62 4.96 -8.02
N VAL A 37 4.75 5.33 -8.59
CA VAL A 37 6.05 5.14 -7.96
C VAL A 37 6.50 6.48 -7.39
N VAL A 38 6.88 6.48 -6.13
CA VAL A 38 7.62 7.57 -5.49
C VAL A 38 9.04 7.07 -5.32
N GLN A 39 9.95 7.68 -6.07
CA GLN A 39 11.39 7.50 -5.91
C GLN A 39 11.94 8.87 -5.57
N GLY A 40 12.78 8.94 -4.52
CA GLY A 40 13.51 10.15 -4.18
C GLY A 40 14.49 10.54 -5.28
N HIS A 41 15.31 11.53 -5.00
CA HIS A 41 16.28 12.01 -5.99
C HIS A 41 17.21 10.87 -6.41
N TRP A 42 17.37 10.63 -7.71
CA TRP A 42 18.16 9.50 -8.25
C TRP A 42 19.64 9.51 -7.84
N TRP A 43 20.15 10.62 -7.31
CA TRP A 43 21.53 10.78 -6.81
C TRP A 43 21.68 10.55 -5.30
N LEU A 44 20.59 10.51 -4.54
CA LEU A 44 20.57 9.99 -3.19
C LEU A 44 20.01 8.57 -3.32
N GLU A 45 20.62 7.56 -2.72
CA GLU A 45 20.09 6.18 -2.72
C GLU A 45 18.78 6.07 -1.89
N GLU A 46 17.81 6.94 -2.17
CA GLU A 46 16.51 7.02 -1.52
C GLU A 46 15.65 5.81 -1.91
N GLU A 47 14.99 5.26 -0.91
CA GLU A 47 14.13 4.09 -1.02
C GLU A 47 12.99 4.32 -2.04
N LYS A 48 12.95 3.48 -3.07
CA LYS A 48 11.82 3.42 -4.00
C LYS A 48 10.59 2.86 -3.29
N ARG A 49 9.45 3.56 -3.45
CA ARG A 49 8.15 3.16 -2.90
C ARG A 49 7.14 3.05 -4.02
N VAL A 50 6.50 1.89 -4.15
CA VAL A 50 5.41 1.68 -5.12
C VAL A 50 4.10 1.78 -4.37
N TYR A 51 3.36 2.85 -4.63
CA TYR A 51 2.05 3.10 -4.04
C TYR A 51 0.94 2.48 -4.88
N PHE A 52 -0.06 1.94 -4.20
CA PHE A 52 -1.26 1.35 -4.74
C PHE A 52 -2.45 1.96 -4.02
N ARG A 53 -3.34 2.59 -4.79
CA ARG A 53 -4.67 2.97 -4.31
C ARG A 53 -5.65 1.87 -4.66
N VAL A 54 -6.27 1.30 -3.64
CA VAL A 54 -7.25 0.22 -3.77
C VAL A 54 -8.60 0.67 -3.23
N LEU A 55 -9.66 0.24 -3.90
CA LEU A 55 -10.99 0.21 -3.34
C LEU A 55 -11.18 -1.13 -2.63
N THR A 56 -11.55 -1.07 -1.36
CA THR A 56 -11.80 -2.24 -0.51
C THR A 56 -13.28 -2.31 -0.14
N ASP A 57 -13.70 -3.39 0.53
CA ASP A 57 -15.04 -3.50 1.11
C ASP A 57 -15.34 -2.47 2.21
N LYS A 58 -14.32 -1.78 2.73
CA LYS A 58 -14.42 -0.79 3.82
C LYS A 58 -13.90 0.59 3.41
N GLY A 59 -13.97 0.91 2.12
CA GLY A 59 -13.56 2.20 1.58
C GLY A 59 -12.23 2.18 0.82
N VAL A 60 -11.69 3.37 0.57
CA VAL A 60 -10.49 3.57 -0.26
C VAL A 60 -9.25 3.57 0.61
N MET A 61 -8.23 2.86 0.18
CA MET A 61 -7.00 2.69 0.94
C MET A 61 -5.78 2.88 0.05
N ASP A 62 -4.81 3.62 0.58
CA ASP A 62 -3.50 3.77 -0.04
C ASP A 62 -2.50 2.91 0.74
N VAL A 63 -1.86 1.98 0.05
CA VAL A 63 -0.75 1.17 0.57
C VAL A 63 0.47 1.36 -0.32
N TYR A 64 1.66 1.18 0.23
CA TYR A 64 2.87 1.13 -0.59
C TYR A 64 3.77 -0.01 -0.18
N ARG A 65 4.55 -0.49 -1.15
CA ARG A 65 5.62 -1.45 -0.95
C ARG A 65 6.97 -0.74 -1.01
N ARG A 66 7.80 -0.94 0.02
CA ARG A 66 9.20 -0.49 0.04
C ARG A 66 10.06 -1.46 -0.76
N ASP A 67 10.96 -0.94 -1.58
CA ASP A 67 11.84 -1.77 -2.43
C ASP A 67 12.92 -2.49 -1.61
N LYS A 68 13.47 -1.83 -0.57
CA LYS A 68 14.61 -2.33 0.22
C LYS A 68 14.33 -3.64 0.94
N ASN A 69 13.14 -3.77 1.53
CA ASN A 69 12.77 -4.91 2.38
C ASN A 69 11.49 -5.62 1.91
N GLY A 70 10.84 -5.14 0.83
CA GLY A 70 9.55 -5.65 0.38
C GLY A 70 8.39 -5.36 1.35
N GLU A 71 8.61 -4.57 2.40
CA GLU A 71 7.61 -4.29 3.43
C GLU A 71 6.45 -3.48 2.87
N TRP A 72 5.24 -3.90 3.24
CA TRP A 72 4.01 -3.20 2.91
C TRP A 72 3.57 -2.31 4.06
N VAL A 73 3.21 -1.08 3.71
CA VAL A 73 2.79 -0.07 4.67
C VAL A 73 1.49 0.55 4.21
N MET A 74 0.55 0.68 5.14
CA MET A 74 -0.67 1.46 4.92
C MET A 74 -0.36 2.93 5.14
N ALA A 75 -0.55 3.74 4.09
CA ALA A 75 -0.33 5.19 4.11
C ALA A 75 -1.59 5.96 4.52
N LYS A 76 -2.77 5.46 4.11
CA LYS A 76 -4.04 6.15 4.30
C LYS A 76 -5.20 5.16 4.23
N LEU A 77 -6.19 5.37 5.09
CA LEU A 77 -7.51 4.75 4.99
C LEU A 77 -8.56 5.85 4.99
N ALA A 78 -9.47 5.81 4.02
CA ALA A 78 -10.67 6.63 3.96
C ALA A 78 -11.88 5.68 4.04
N ASP A 79 -12.58 5.75 5.17
CA ASP A 79 -13.85 5.05 5.45
C ASP A 79 -15.01 5.83 4.83
#